data_AF-A0A327LV91-F1
#
_entry.id   AF-A0A327LV91-F1
#
_cell.length_a   1.000
_cell.length_b   1.000
_cell.length_c   1.000
_cell.angle_alpha   90.00
_cell.angle_beta   90.00
_cell.angle_gamma   90.00
#
_symmetry.space_group_name_H-M   'P 1'
#
loop_
_entity.id
_entity.type
_entity.pdbx_description
1 polymer ?
#
loop_
_entity_poly.entity_id
_entity_poly.type
_entity_poly.pdbx_seq_one_letter_code
_entity_poly.pdbx_strand_id
1 'polypeptide(L)' 'MQAVDNQPVVFVRTGETRFARRDVTPGLRQGGATEITQGLQPGEVVATEGSFRLKALLLQSRVEGD' A
#
# COMPACT_ATOMS: atom_id res chain seq x y z
N MET A 1 -2.83 15.90 14.47
CA MET A 1 -2.22 15.21 13.31
C MET A 1 -1.83 13.83 13.80
N GLN A 2 -2.63 12.81 13.50
CA GLN A 2 -2.47 11.47 14.08
C GLN A 2 -1.54 10.64 13.18
N ALA A 3 -0.33 10.37 13.64
CA ALA A 3 0.65 9.53 12.95
C ALA A 3 0.39 8.06 13.33
N VAL A 4 -0.24 7.32 12.43
CA VAL A 4 -0.20 5.85 12.44
C VAL A 4 1.07 5.50 11.68
N ASP A 5 2.11 5.03 12.37
CA ASP A 5 3.43 4.59 11.87
C ASP A 5 3.65 4.86 10.38
N ASN A 6 4.06 6.09 10.05
CA ASN A 6 4.03 6.75 8.75
C ASN A 6 4.95 6.13 7.67
N GLN A 7 5.12 4.80 7.67
CA GLN A 7 5.85 4.08 6.66
C GLN A 7 4.98 3.87 5.41
N PRO A 8 5.49 4.26 4.24
CA PRO A 8 4.80 4.07 2.97
C PRO A 8 4.70 2.58 2.64
N VAL A 9 3.50 2.15 2.27
CA VAL A 9 3.19 0.75 1.97
C VAL A 9 2.43 0.62 0.68
N VAL A 10 2.63 -0.51 0.01
CA VAL A 10 1.89 -0.91 -1.19
C VAL A 10 1.25 -2.27 -0.98
N PHE A 11 0.24 -2.57 -1.77
CA PHE A 11 -0.41 -3.89 -1.79
C PHE A 11 -0.04 -4.61 -3.07
N VAL A 12 0.70 -5.71 -2.93
CA VAL A 12 1.11 -6.55 -4.05
C VAL A 12 0.06 -7.64 -4.25
N ARG A 13 -0.40 -7.83 -5.48
CA ARG A 13 -1.34 -8.89 -5.83
C ARG A 13 -0.63 -10.24 -5.79
N THR A 14 -1.05 -11.12 -4.88
CA THR A 14 -0.50 -12.47 -4.69
C THR A 14 -1.43 -13.57 -5.21
N GLY A 15 -2.63 -13.20 -5.66
CA GLY A 15 -3.59 -14.09 -6.31
C GLY A 15 -4.68 -13.27 -6.99
N GLU A 16 -5.65 -13.92 -7.63
CA GLU A 16 -6.70 -13.24 -8.42
C GLU A 16 -7.47 -12.18 -7.62
N THR A 17 -7.73 -12.45 -6.33
CA THR A 17 -8.42 -11.55 -5.39
C THR A 17 -7.64 -11.33 -4.09
N ARG A 18 -6.36 -11.70 -4.04
CA ARG A 18 -5.53 -11.64 -2.83
C ARG A 18 -4.42 -10.62 -2.95
N PHE A 19 -4.22 -9.85 -1.89
CA PHE A 19 -3.20 -8.82 -1.79
C PHE A 19 -2.42 -8.96 -0.51
N ALA A 20 -1.10 -8.75 -0.58
CA ALA A 20 -0.22 -8.69 0.57
C ALA A 20 0.29 -7.27 0.78
N ARG A 21 0.27 -6.79 2.02
CA ARG A 21 0.93 -5.54 2.41
C ARG A 21 2.44 -5.73 2.29
N ARG A 22 3.10 -4.76 1.67
CA ARG A 22 4.55 -4.69 1.57
C ARG A 22 5.01 -3.30 1.94
N ASP A 23 5.92 -3.22 2.89
CA ASP A 23 6.58 -1.97 3.24
C ASP A 23 7.59 -1.64 2.15
N VAL A 24 7.63 -0.37 1.74
CA VAL A 24 8.46 0.09 0.62
C VAL A 24 9.20 1.37 0.99
N THR A 25 10.28 1.65 0.27
CA THR A 25 11.00 2.92 0.36
C THR A 25 10.68 3.75 -0.89
N PRO A 26 9.97 4.89 -0.79
CA PRO A 26 9.74 5.77 -1.92
C PRO A 26 10.99 6.59 -2.20
N GLY A 27 11.27 6.79 -3.48
CA GLY A 27 12.27 7.71 -4.00
C GLY A 27 11.64 8.99 -4.52
N LEU A 28 12.05 9.40 -5.72
CA LEU A 28 11.60 10.65 -6.32
C LEU A 28 10.10 10.59 -6.69
N ARG A 29 9.41 11.72 -6.52
CA ARG A 29 8.05 11.92 -7.03
C ARG A 29 8.05 12.91 -8.17
N GLN A 30 7.56 12.52 -9.33
CA GLN A 30 7.49 13.39 -10.52
C GLN A 30 6.30 13.00 -11.39
N GLY A 31 5.59 14.00 -11.95
CA GLY A 31 4.55 13.75 -12.96
C GLY A 31 3.38 12.89 -12.47
N GLY A 32 3.07 12.90 -11.17
CA GLY A 32 2.03 12.06 -10.57
C GLY A 32 2.47 10.62 -10.26
N ALA A 33 3.71 10.25 -10.58
CA ALA A 33 4.31 8.97 -10.21
C ALA A 33 5.24 9.10 -9.00
N THR A 34 5.38 8.00 -8.25
CA THR A 34 6.32 7.86 -7.14
C THR A 34 7.24 6.68 -7.44
N GLU A 35 8.54 6.93 -7.49
CA GLU A 35 9.55 5.90 -7.57
C GLU A 35 9.55 5.06 -6.29
N ILE A 36 9.73 3.75 -6.42
CA ILE A 36 9.97 2.84 -5.29
C ILE A 36 11.38 2.30 -5.42
N THR A 37 12.25 2.64 -4.47
CA THR A 37 13.67 2.28 -4.50
C THR A 37 13.94 0.93 -3.83
N GLN A 38 13.06 0.49 -2.92
CA GLN A 38 13.16 -0.79 -2.21
C GLN A 38 11.79 -1.37 -1.86
N GLY A 39 11.73 -2.70 -1.70
CA GLY A 39 10.56 -3.42 -1.21
C GLY A 39 9.71 -4.09 -2.30
N LEU A 40 9.96 -3.79 -3.57
CA LEU A 40 9.31 -4.42 -4.72
C LEU A 40 10.33 -5.09 -5.66
N GLN A 41 9.86 -6.09 -6.40
CA GLN A 41 10.60 -6.79 -7.44
C GLN A 41 9.99 -6.52 -8.83
N PRO A 42 10.80 -6.51 -9.90
CA PRO A 42 10.29 -6.39 -11.27
C PRO A 42 9.23 -7.46 -11.59
N GLY A 43 8.11 -7.05 -12.17
CA GLY A 43 6.99 -7.94 -12.51
C GLY A 43 5.91 -8.08 -11.42
N GLU A 44 6.13 -7.54 -10.22
CA GLU A 44 5.08 -7.49 -9.20
C GLU A 44 3.96 -6.51 -9.59
N VAL A 45 2.71 -6.98 -9.51
CA VAL A 45 1.52 -6.16 -9.77
C VAL A 45 1.07 -5.51 -8.47
N VAL A 46 1.09 -4.18 -8.42
CA VAL A 46 0.67 -3.40 -7.26
C VAL A 46 -0.70 -2.75 -7.49
N ALA A 47 -1.50 -2.64 -6.44
CA ALA A 47 -2.77 -1.91 -6.50
C ALA A 47 -2.52 -0.39 -6.48
N THR A 48 -2.75 0.29 -7.62
CA THR A 48 -2.57 1.75 -7.76
C THR A 48 -3.89 2.52 -7.63
N GLU A 49 -4.98 1.99 -8.19
CA GLU A 49 -6.34 2.55 -8.11
C GLU A 49 -7.19 1.84 -7.04
N GLY A 50 -8.01 2.60 -6.31
CA GLY A 50 -8.84 2.04 -5.24
C GLY A 50 -8.09 1.70 -3.93
N SER A 51 -6.82 2.10 -3.81
CA SER A 51 -6.01 2.00 -2.57
C SER A 51 -6.67 2.69 -1.37
N PHE A 52 -7.52 3.70 -1.60
CA PHE A 52 -8.37 4.31 -0.58
C PHE A 52 -9.45 3.34 -0.06
N ARG A 53 -10.09 2.52 -0.90
CA ARG A 53 -11.08 1.52 -0.46
C ARG A 53 -10.43 0.37 0.31
N LEU A 54 -9.26 -0.08 -0.11
CA LEU A 54 -8.49 -1.09 0.64
C LEU A 54 -8.03 -0.54 2.00
N LYS A 55 -7.60 0.73 2.05
CA LYS A 55 -7.28 1.41 3.31
C LYS A 55 -8.51 1.56 4.22
N ALA A 56 -9.70 1.84 3.65
CA ALA A 56 -10.95 1.94 4.41
C ALA A 56 -11.39 0.59 5.02
N LEU A 57 -11.27 -0.52 4.26
CA LEU A 57 -11.58 -1.87 4.76
C LEU A 57 -10.64 -2.30 5.91
N LEU A 58 -9.35 -1.95 5.83
CA LEU A 58 -8.40 -2.20 6.92
C LEU A 58 -8.68 -1.35 8.17
N LEU A 59 -9.19 -0.13 8.00
CA LEU A 59 -9.60 0.71 9.13
C LEU A 59 -10.86 0.16 9.82
N GLN A 60 -11.84 -0.33 9.05
CA GLN A 60 -13.06 -0.94 9.62
C GLN A 60 -12.75 -2.19 10.43
N SER A 61 -11.83 -3.03 9.95
CA SER A 61 -11.40 -4.26 10.65
C SER A 61 -10.70 -3.98 11.99
N ARG A 62 -10.30 -2.73 12.25
CA ARG A 62 -9.64 -2.31 13.51
C ARG A 62 -10.60 -1.62 14.48
N VAL A 63 -11.87 -1.44 14.11
CA VAL A 63 -12.92 -0.81 14.93
C VAL A 63 -13.90 -1.85 15.48
N GLU A 64 -14.01 -3.04 14.88
CA GLU A 64 -14.66 -4.21 15.50
C GLU A 64 -13.68 -4.94 16.44
N GLY A 65 -13.34 -4.28 17.53
CA GLY A 65 -12.40 -4.82 18.51
C GLY A 65 -12.05 -3.85 19.63
N ASP A 66 -13.04 -3.10 20.13
CA ASP A 66 -13.04 -2.48 21.46
C ASP A 66 -14.47 -2.59 22.04
#